data_AF-A0A954SMB7-F1
#
_entry.id   AF-A0A954SMB7-F1
#
_cell.length_a   1.000
_cell.length_b   1.000
_cell.length_c   1.000
_cell.angle_alpha   90.00
_cell.angle_beta   90.00
_cell.angle_gamma   90.00
#
_symmetry.space_group_name_H-M   'P 1'
#
loop_
_entity.id
_entity.type
_entity.pdbx_description
1 polymer ?
#
loop_
_entity_poly.entity_id
_entity_poly.type
_entity_poly.pdbx_seq_one_letter_code
_entity_poly.pdbx_strand_id
1 'polypeptide(L)'
;MLNRRTLILRSLAYYWPSHLALALGLLVGTAVIAGAFIVGDSVRYSLNRLTLLRLGRVDHILTGPRFFREELSADLQKYLLEQHTAQTVAPALIFSAGLQRTNADTDQTVRANRVNLYGFDQRAWDFLDHKDLPPPVDQEIYLNSRTARQLGAKAGDEIVVSVALPSAVPRDSLLGKKDSTTTQIPFTVKEILSDEIGASRFGIRADQQIPLNAFVPLLALQSALDLEAERPSRDNPQGSFARVNSILTSAGDPAGQTTEAAQVLTDTLHHVLQLKDLDLRIVPQPEYNYVALESRRMILEPPLVRLAEDDARENHLTPAQVLVYLANRIGNPKVNAENPDGQKTTDPHPGYSMYSTVAGLNLAADSPFKPDDFIGPPPSFPLHPRDILINEWLASDLNVAIGEEVDLSYYTVGSRGELPELTEKFTVRGILKLDGHRPSDRGLVPAVKGITDAKRLSDWDQPFEMRFNLITQRDEDYWDKYKATPKAFVSLDTAQDLWKSRYGKITSLLLTPPADQPLDKLPSSLESSLIGHLPLADLGLQFQPLKAQGLSASAGTTDFSGL
;
A
#
# COMPACT_ATOMS: atom_id res chain seq x y z
N MET A 1 21.51 -91.23 -3.54
CA MET A 1 21.68 -89.88 -4.14
C MET A 1 21.50 -88.85 -3.03
N LEU A 2 22.54 -88.08 -2.70
CA LEU A 2 22.39 -86.99 -1.72
C LEU A 2 21.44 -85.95 -2.31
N ASN A 3 20.29 -85.76 -1.68
CA ASN A 3 19.29 -84.81 -2.14
C ASN A 3 19.86 -83.38 -1.94
N ARG A 4 19.73 -82.48 -2.95
CA ARG A 4 20.35 -81.14 -2.91
C ARG A 4 20.03 -80.37 -1.61
N ARG A 5 18.82 -80.55 -1.09
CA ARG A 5 18.36 -79.95 0.18
C ARG A 5 19.17 -80.40 1.39
N THR A 6 19.56 -81.68 1.46
CA THR A 6 20.34 -82.23 2.57
C THR A 6 21.78 -81.70 2.58
N LEU A 7 22.32 -81.41 1.39
CA LEU A 7 23.64 -80.81 1.21
C LEU A 7 23.65 -79.32 1.63
N ILE A 8 22.61 -78.57 1.25
CA ILE A 8 22.41 -77.17 1.67
C ILE A 8 22.28 -77.07 3.20
N LEU A 9 21.45 -77.91 3.82
CA LEU A 9 21.25 -77.90 5.28
C LEU A 9 22.51 -78.27 6.06
N ARG A 10 23.29 -79.26 5.59
CA ARG A 10 24.58 -79.60 6.21
C ARG A 10 25.63 -78.49 6.03
N SER A 11 25.63 -77.80 4.90
CA SER A 11 26.50 -76.63 4.67
C SER A 11 26.15 -75.47 5.62
N LEU A 12 24.86 -75.19 5.79
CA LEU A 12 24.35 -74.19 6.74
C LEU A 12 24.75 -74.51 8.19
N ALA A 13 24.69 -75.78 8.58
CA ALA A 13 25.11 -76.23 9.90
C ALA A 13 26.62 -76.17 10.12
N TYR A 14 27.42 -76.48 9.08
CA TYR A 14 28.88 -76.45 9.16
C TYR A 14 29.43 -75.01 9.27
N TYR A 15 28.87 -74.06 8.52
CA TYR A 15 29.26 -72.64 8.54
C TYR A 15 28.31 -71.76 9.38
N TRP A 16 27.67 -72.34 10.41
CA TRP A 16 26.65 -71.64 11.20
C TRP A 16 27.10 -70.30 11.82
N PRO A 17 28.35 -70.08 12.27
CA PRO A 17 28.76 -68.80 12.85
C PRO A 17 28.78 -67.66 11.82
N SER A 18 29.19 -67.96 10.59
CA SER A 18 29.23 -66.99 9.48
C SER A 18 27.82 -66.65 8.99
N HIS A 19 26.93 -67.64 8.89
CA HIS A 19 25.53 -67.41 8.54
C HIS A 19 24.80 -66.63 9.64
N LEU A 20 25.11 -66.88 10.91
CA LEU A 20 24.55 -66.11 12.03
C LEU A 20 25.01 -64.64 11.99
N ALA A 21 26.29 -64.38 11.74
CA ALA A 21 26.80 -63.01 11.60
C ALA A 21 26.12 -62.26 10.44
N LEU A 22 25.93 -62.93 9.30
CA LEU A 22 25.19 -62.38 8.16
C LEU A 22 23.72 -62.10 8.52
N ALA A 23 23.04 -63.02 9.21
CA ALA A 23 21.65 -62.86 9.62
C ALA A 23 21.48 -61.71 10.62
N LEU A 24 22.38 -61.56 11.58
CA LEU A 24 22.39 -60.44 12.53
C LEU A 24 22.67 -59.11 11.82
N GLY A 25 23.62 -59.09 10.89
CA GLY A 25 23.89 -57.90 10.07
C GLY A 25 22.68 -57.49 9.24
N LEU A 26 21.99 -58.45 8.62
CA LEU A 26 20.74 -58.22 7.88
C LEU A 26 19.64 -57.70 8.81
N LEU A 27 19.47 -58.28 9.99
CA LEU A 27 18.46 -57.88 10.98
C LEU A 27 18.70 -56.45 11.47
N VAL A 28 19.95 -56.09 11.78
CA VAL A 28 20.29 -54.71 12.16
C VAL A 28 20.05 -53.76 10.99
N GLY A 29 20.47 -54.13 9.78
CA GLY A 29 20.24 -53.33 8.57
C GLY A 29 18.76 -53.06 8.32
N THR A 30 17.90 -54.09 8.37
CA THR A 30 16.46 -53.93 8.18
C THR A 30 15.80 -53.14 9.30
N ALA A 31 16.22 -53.35 10.56
CA ALA A 31 15.71 -52.60 11.71
C ALA A 31 16.05 -51.11 11.63
N VAL A 32 17.26 -50.75 11.20
CA VAL A 32 17.67 -49.36 11.02
C VAL A 32 16.87 -48.69 9.90
N ILE A 33 16.70 -49.37 8.75
CA ILE A 33 15.91 -48.85 7.63
C ILE A 33 14.43 -48.67 8.03
N ALA A 34 13.81 -49.69 8.65
CA ALA A 34 12.44 -49.61 9.13
C ALA A 34 12.25 -48.52 10.19
N GLY A 35 13.20 -48.39 11.13
CA GLY A 35 13.19 -47.33 12.14
C GLY A 35 13.25 -45.93 11.53
N ALA A 36 14.13 -45.72 10.55
CA ALA A 36 14.23 -44.46 9.82
C ALA A 36 12.93 -44.11 9.09
N PHE A 37 12.29 -45.09 8.44
CA PHE A 37 10.99 -44.90 7.78
C PHE A 37 9.88 -44.50 8.76
N ILE A 38 9.75 -45.21 9.89
CA ILE A 38 8.70 -44.93 10.88
C ILE A 38 8.89 -43.53 11.50
N VAL A 39 10.13 -43.17 11.85
CA VAL A 39 10.42 -41.85 12.41
C VAL A 39 10.15 -40.75 11.39
N GLY A 40 10.56 -40.95 10.13
CA GLY A 40 10.30 -40.01 9.04
C GLY A 40 8.81 -39.76 8.82
N ASP A 41 8.02 -40.83 8.74
CA ASP A 41 6.56 -40.74 8.55
C ASP A 41 5.86 -40.08 9.74
N SER A 42 6.27 -40.42 10.97
CA SER A 42 5.73 -39.78 12.18
C SER A 42 6.02 -38.28 12.22
N VAL A 43 7.24 -37.85 11.89
CA VAL A 43 7.61 -36.43 11.87
C VAL A 43 6.83 -35.70 10.76
N ARG A 44 6.73 -36.27 9.57
CA ARG A 44 5.96 -35.70 8.46
C ARG A 44 4.49 -35.55 8.80
N TYR A 45 3.89 -36.59 9.40
CA TYR A 45 2.51 -36.57 9.87
C TYR A 45 2.30 -35.47 10.93
N SER A 46 3.21 -35.36 11.91
CA SER A 46 3.15 -34.31 12.93
C SER A 46 3.23 -32.90 12.34
N LEU A 47 4.15 -32.65 11.38
CA LEU A 47 4.31 -31.35 10.73
C LEU A 47 3.11 -31.00 9.85
N ASN A 48 2.56 -31.96 9.12
CA ASN A 48 1.32 -31.78 8.35
C ASN A 48 0.15 -31.40 9.26
N ARG A 49 -0.02 -32.15 10.37
CA ARG A 49 -1.09 -31.89 11.34
C ARG A 49 -0.95 -30.52 11.99
N LEU A 50 0.27 -30.10 12.34
CA LEU A 50 0.53 -28.77 12.88
C LEU A 50 0.17 -27.68 11.87
N THR A 51 0.48 -27.87 10.59
CA THR A 51 0.12 -26.92 9.52
C THR A 51 -1.39 -26.77 9.38
N LEU A 52 -2.13 -27.89 9.40
CA LEU A 52 -3.59 -27.87 9.30
C LEU A 52 -4.24 -27.19 10.53
N LEU A 53 -3.74 -27.47 11.74
CA LEU A 53 -4.20 -26.79 12.96
C LEU A 53 -3.89 -25.29 12.94
N ARG A 54 -2.73 -24.91 12.37
CA ARG A 54 -2.28 -23.51 12.29
C ARG A 54 -3.12 -22.70 11.31
N LEU A 55 -3.50 -23.26 10.17
CA LEU A 55 -4.22 -22.51 9.13
C LEU A 55 -5.74 -22.63 9.23
N GLY A 56 -6.24 -23.63 9.97
CA GLY A 56 -7.66 -23.94 10.00
C GLY A 56 -8.16 -24.25 8.59
N ARG A 57 -9.23 -23.58 8.18
CA ARG A 57 -9.83 -23.71 6.85
C ARG A 57 -9.23 -22.77 5.82
N VAL A 58 -8.33 -21.86 6.20
CA VAL A 58 -7.69 -20.91 5.26
C VAL A 58 -6.81 -21.66 4.27
N ASP A 59 -7.11 -21.51 2.98
CA ASP A 59 -6.39 -22.11 1.87
C ASP A 59 -5.44 -21.12 1.21
N HIS A 60 -5.95 -19.94 0.88
CA HIS A 60 -5.19 -18.85 0.28
C HIS A 60 -5.37 -17.55 1.05
N ILE A 61 -4.40 -16.67 0.88
CA ILE A 61 -4.46 -15.30 1.36
C ILE A 61 -3.99 -14.36 0.27
N LEU A 62 -4.69 -13.26 0.08
CA LEU A 62 -4.15 -12.08 -0.57
C LEU A 62 -3.83 -11.08 0.52
N THR A 63 -2.59 -10.61 0.61
CA THR A 63 -2.20 -9.50 1.50
C THR A 63 -1.53 -8.44 0.65
N GLY A 64 -2.19 -7.29 0.52
CA GLY A 64 -1.71 -6.19 -0.31
C GLY A 64 -0.74 -5.29 0.45
N PRO A 65 0.19 -4.60 -0.26
CA PRO A 65 1.00 -3.53 0.32
C PRO A 65 0.19 -2.26 0.63
N ARG A 66 -1.06 -2.21 0.17
CA ARG A 66 -2.01 -1.10 0.28
C ARG A 66 -3.35 -1.62 0.80
N PHE A 67 -4.18 -0.71 1.29
CA PHE A 67 -5.56 -1.03 1.60
C PHE A 67 -6.41 -1.02 0.33
N PHE A 68 -7.37 -1.93 0.24
CA PHE A 68 -8.38 -2.01 -0.80
C PHE A 68 -9.77 -2.03 -0.17
N ARG A 69 -10.83 -1.89 -0.97
CA ARG A 69 -12.21 -1.85 -0.46
C ARG A 69 -12.57 -3.19 0.18
N GLU A 70 -13.29 -3.16 1.29
CA GLU A 70 -13.84 -4.38 1.89
C GLU A 70 -14.79 -5.09 0.91
N GLU A 71 -15.52 -4.32 0.11
CA GLU A 71 -16.47 -4.77 -0.90
C GLU A 71 -15.83 -5.69 -1.95
N LEU A 72 -14.52 -5.56 -2.19
CA LEU A 72 -13.80 -6.46 -3.10
C LEU A 72 -13.95 -7.93 -2.69
N SER A 73 -14.01 -8.22 -1.39
CA SER A 73 -14.25 -9.58 -0.88
C SER A 73 -15.66 -10.08 -1.21
N ALA A 74 -16.66 -9.21 -1.17
CA ALA A 74 -18.05 -9.52 -1.51
C ALA A 74 -18.24 -9.67 -3.02
N ASP A 75 -17.63 -8.78 -3.82
CA ASP A 75 -17.62 -8.84 -5.28
C ASP A 75 -16.96 -10.14 -5.76
N LEU A 76 -15.81 -10.51 -5.18
CA LEU A 76 -15.14 -11.78 -5.45
C LEU A 76 -16.00 -12.98 -5.06
N GLN A 77 -16.61 -12.98 -3.86
CA GLN A 77 -17.51 -14.05 -3.43
C GLN A 77 -18.68 -14.24 -4.41
N LYS A 78 -19.29 -13.14 -4.86
CA LYS A 78 -20.41 -13.15 -5.79
C LYS A 78 -19.99 -13.74 -7.14
N TYR A 79 -18.87 -13.29 -7.69
CA TYR A 79 -18.35 -13.81 -8.96
C TYR A 79 -18.06 -15.31 -8.89
N LEU A 80 -17.43 -15.78 -7.80
CA LEU A 80 -17.13 -17.20 -7.61
C LEU A 80 -18.40 -18.06 -7.51
N LEU A 81 -19.47 -17.56 -6.87
CA LEU A 81 -20.76 -18.25 -6.81
C LEU A 81 -21.42 -18.34 -8.19
N GLU A 82 -21.36 -17.28 -9.00
CA GLU A 82 -21.85 -17.27 -10.38
C GLU A 82 -21.10 -18.29 -11.26
N GLN A 83 -19.79 -18.46 -11.00
CA GLN A 83 -18.95 -19.49 -11.63
C GLN A 83 -19.07 -20.88 -10.98
N HIS A 84 -20.03 -21.10 -10.08
CA HIS A 84 -20.27 -22.37 -9.38
C HIS A 84 -19.04 -22.92 -8.65
N THR A 85 -18.14 -22.04 -8.22
CA THR A 85 -16.92 -22.41 -7.51
C THR A 85 -17.22 -22.46 -6.01
N ALA A 86 -16.92 -23.58 -5.35
CA ALA A 86 -17.08 -23.75 -3.92
C ALA A 86 -15.93 -23.08 -3.15
N GLN A 87 -15.84 -21.75 -3.20
CA GLN A 87 -14.86 -20.95 -2.46
C GLN A 87 -15.61 -19.94 -1.58
N THR A 88 -15.23 -19.88 -0.31
CA THR A 88 -15.71 -18.86 0.63
C THR A 88 -14.64 -17.79 0.81
N VAL A 89 -15.04 -16.53 0.83
CA VAL A 89 -14.15 -15.36 0.90
C VAL A 89 -14.45 -14.54 2.15
N ALA A 90 -13.41 -14.11 2.86
CA ALA A 90 -13.53 -13.26 4.04
C ALA A 90 -12.53 -12.10 4.01
N PRO A 91 -12.95 -10.86 4.32
CA PRO A 91 -12.05 -9.73 4.47
C PRO A 91 -11.33 -9.76 5.83
N ALA A 92 -10.15 -9.16 5.90
CA ALA A 92 -9.38 -9.08 7.14
C ALA A 92 -8.46 -7.86 7.18
N LEU A 93 -8.27 -7.34 8.39
CA LEU A 93 -7.15 -6.44 8.72
C LEU A 93 -6.07 -7.22 9.45
N ILE A 94 -4.85 -7.22 8.93
CA ILE A 94 -3.73 -7.96 9.51
C ILE A 94 -2.55 -7.03 9.69
N PHE A 95 -2.13 -6.86 10.95
CA PHE A 95 -1.02 -5.99 11.32
C PHE A 95 -0.04 -6.67 12.25
N SER A 96 1.17 -6.11 12.32
CA SER A 96 2.08 -6.35 13.45
C SER A 96 1.91 -5.20 14.44
N ALA A 97 1.47 -5.51 15.65
CA ALA A 97 1.16 -4.53 16.69
C ALA A 97 2.04 -4.69 17.92
N GLY A 98 2.18 -3.60 18.67
CA GLY A 98 2.64 -3.63 20.06
C GLY A 98 1.44 -3.64 20.99
N LEU A 99 1.41 -4.54 21.96
CA LEU A 99 0.40 -4.54 23.02
C LEU A 99 1.06 -4.10 24.32
N GLN A 100 0.35 -3.29 25.10
CA GLN A 100 0.77 -2.89 26.43
C GLN A 100 -0.38 -3.05 27.42
N ARG A 101 -0.05 -3.53 28.62
CA ARG A 101 -0.95 -3.57 29.76
C ARG A 101 -0.31 -2.80 30.90
N THR A 102 -1.04 -1.89 31.50
CA THR A 102 -0.63 -1.21 32.74
C THR A 102 -1.36 -1.86 33.90
N ASN A 103 -0.61 -2.37 34.89
CA ASN A 103 -1.21 -2.91 36.10
C ASN A 103 -1.68 -1.75 37.00
N ALA A 104 -2.98 -1.70 37.31
CA ALA A 104 -3.57 -0.67 38.14
C ALA A 104 -3.00 -0.62 39.57
N ASP A 105 -2.55 -1.76 40.11
CA ASP A 105 -2.08 -1.85 41.49
C ASP A 105 -0.59 -1.47 41.66
N THR A 106 0.23 -1.73 40.64
CA THR A 106 1.70 -1.56 40.72
C THR A 106 2.25 -0.47 39.81
N ASP A 107 1.41 0.13 38.97
CA ASP A 107 1.76 1.08 37.91
C ASP A 107 2.86 0.56 36.96
N GLN A 108 3.03 -0.77 36.91
CA GLN A 108 3.99 -1.40 36.02
C GLN A 108 3.35 -1.65 34.65
N THR A 109 3.97 -1.10 33.61
CA THR A 109 3.61 -1.37 32.22
C THR A 109 4.38 -2.56 31.69
N VAL A 110 3.66 -3.61 31.27
CA VAL A 110 4.22 -4.77 30.57
C VAL A 110 3.91 -4.66 29.09
N ARG A 111 4.88 -4.96 28.22
CA ARG A 111 4.75 -4.83 26.76
C ARG A 111 5.04 -6.13 26.02
N ALA A 112 4.27 -6.38 24.98
CA ALA A 112 4.52 -7.43 23.99
C ALA A 112 4.62 -6.80 22.60
N ASN A 113 5.77 -6.96 21.94
CA ASN A 113 5.99 -6.42 20.60
C ASN A 113 5.82 -7.51 19.53
N ARG A 114 5.54 -7.11 18.29
CA ARG A 114 5.38 -8.00 17.13
C ARG A 114 4.27 -9.04 17.31
N VAL A 115 3.18 -8.63 17.95
CA VAL A 115 1.95 -9.42 18.04
C VAL A 115 1.25 -9.34 16.69
N ASN A 116 0.82 -10.48 16.14
CA ASN A 116 -0.07 -10.51 14.99
C ASN A 116 -1.45 -10.09 15.46
N LEU A 117 -1.89 -8.92 15.03
CA LEU A 117 -3.22 -8.39 15.28
C LEU A 117 -4.10 -8.72 14.09
N TYR A 118 -5.18 -9.45 14.35
CA TYR A 118 -6.17 -9.87 13.37
C TYR A 118 -7.50 -9.15 13.65
N GLY A 119 -7.88 -8.22 12.78
CA GLY A 119 -9.21 -7.63 12.73
C GLY A 119 -10.10 -8.48 11.84
N PHE A 120 -10.94 -9.32 12.45
CA PHE A 120 -11.79 -10.29 11.75
C PHE A 120 -13.27 -9.98 11.98
N ASP A 121 -14.08 -10.31 10.97
CA ASP A 121 -15.52 -10.43 11.11
C ASP A 121 -15.93 -11.90 11.31
N GLN A 122 -17.23 -12.17 11.34
CA GLN A 122 -17.74 -13.54 11.47
C GLN A 122 -17.21 -14.47 10.37
N ARG A 123 -17.16 -14.00 9.12
CA ARG A 123 -16.71 -14.82 7.97
C ARG A 123 -15.28 -15.30 8.14
N ALA A 124 -14.37 -14.39 8.53
CA ALA A 124 -12.97 -14.73 8.77
C ALA A 124 -12.79 -15.57 10.03
N TRP A 125 -13.59 -15.34 11.07
CA TRP A 125 -13.58 -16.12 12.30
C TRP A 125 -13.98 -17.58 12.08
N ASP A 126 -15.00 -17.82 11.25
CA ASP A 126 -15.49 -19.16 10.89
C ASP A 126 -14.46 -20.00 10.11
N PHE A 127 -13.39 -19.39 9.61
CA PHE A 127 -12.27 -20.11 8.99
C PHE A 127 -11.33 -20.71 10.02
N LEU A 128 -11.34 -20.23 11.26
CA LEU A 128 -10.50 -20.74 12.33
C LEU A 128 -11.19 -21.90 13.04
N ASP A 129 -10.40 -22.77 13.67
CA ASP A 129 -10.94 -23.70 14.68
C ASP A 129 -11.07 -22.96 16.00
N HIS A 130 -12.30 -22.52 16.32
CA HIS A 130 -12.63 -21.69 17.48
C HIS A 130 -13.43 -22.41 18.58
N LYS A 131 -13.66 -23.73 18.46
CA LYS A 131 -14.45 -24.55 19.42
C LYS A 131 -15.78 -23.88 19.86
N ASP A 132 -16.57 -23.39 18.90
CA ASP A 132 -17.87 -22.72 19.10
C ASP A 132 -17.82 -21.39 19.89
N LEU A 133 -16.63 -20.84 20.14
CA LEU A 133 -16.52 -19.48 20.69
C LEU A 133 -16.95 -18.45 19.64
N PRO A 134 -17.81 -17.47 19.96
CA PRO A 134 -18.13 -16.37 19.05
C PRO A 134 -16.92 -15.45 18.90
N PRO A 135 -16.81 -14.70 17.78
CA PRO A 135 -15.78 -13.68 17.64
C PRO A 135 -15.93 -12.58 18.70
N PRO A 136 -14.85 -11.86 19.04
CA PRO A 136 -14.95 -10.68 19.89
C PRO A 136 -15.89 -9.64 19.26
N VAL A 137 -16.53 -8.82 20.08
CA VAL A 137 -17.41 -7.71 19.64
C VAL A 137 -16.97 -6.37 20.26
N ASP A 138 -17.40 -5.25 19.67
CA ASP A 138 -17.13 -3.90 20.18
C ASP A 138 -15.64 -3.62 20.49
N GLN A 139 -15.28 -3.31 21.73
CA GLN A 139 -13.89 -3.09 22.16
C GLN A 139 -13.32 -4.31 22.91
N GLU A 140 -13.73 -5.51 22.53
CA GLU A 140 -13.17 -6.75 23.08
C GLU A 140 -11.94 -7.22 22.29
N ILE A 141 -11.00 -7.87 23.00
CA ILE A 141 -9.84 -8.53 22.41
C ILE A 141 -9.70 -9.95 22.94
N TYR A 142 -9.47 -10.90 22.04
CA TYR A 142 -9.08 -12.26 22.40
C TYR A 142 -7.58 -12.40 22.23
N LEU A 143 -6.92 -12.96 23.23
CA LEU A 143 -5.49 -13.22 23.20
C LEU A 143 -5.24 -14.72 23.15
N ASN A 144 -4.19 -15.14 22.46
CA ASN A 144 -3.72 -16.50 22.68
C ASN A 144 -2.92 -16.64 23.98
N SER A 145 -2.74 -17.87 24.46
CA SER A 145 -2.05 -18.15 25.73
C SER A 145 -0.64 -17.55 25.81
N ARG A 146 0.07 -17.45 24.67
CA ARG A 146 1.44 -16.93 24.61
C ARG A 146 1.45 -15.41 24.78
N THR A 147 0.58 -14.70 24.07
CA THR A 147 0.41 -13.24 24.21
C THR A 147 -0.04 -12.88 25.63
N ALA A 148 -1.03 -13.60 26.17
CA ALA A 148 -1.52 -13.38 27.52
C ALA A 148 -0.42 -13.59 28.57
N ARG A 149 0.37 -14.68 28.49
CA ARG A 149 1.51 -14.92 29.39
C ARG A 149 2.58 -13.84 29.30
N GLN A 150 2.91 -13.38 28.09
CA GLN A 150 3.91 -12.34 27.90
C GLN A 150 3.48 -10.99 28.48
N LEU A 151 2.18 -10.67 28.42
CA LEU A 151 1.61 -9.47 29.02
C LEU A 151 1.28 -9.64 30.52
N GLY A 152 1.24 -10.89 30.99
CA GLY A 152 0.68 -11.27 32.28
C GLY A 152 -0.83 -11.03 32.39
N ALA A 153 -1.52 -10.91 31.24
CA ALA A 153 -2.90 -10.47 31.12
C ALA A 153 -3.91 -11.55 31.53
N LYS A 154 -5.07 -11.12 32.03
CA LYS A 154 -6.23 -11.94 32.39
C LYS A 154 -7.49 -11.40 31.72
N ALA A 155 -8.56 -12.22 31.67
CA ALA A 155 -9.87 -11.75 31.25
C ALA A 155 -10.32 -10.60 32.16
N GLY A 156 -10.83 -9.52 31.55
CA GLY A 156 -11.20 -8.26 32.20
C GLY A 156 -10.10 -7.18 32.18
N ASP A 157 -8.84 -7.52 31.86
CA ASP A 157 -7.76 -6.52 31.81
C ASP A 157 -7.92 -5.58 30.59
N GLU A 158 -7.55 -4.31 30.76
CA GLU A 158 -7.45 -3.35 29.66
C GLU A 158 -6.07 -3.42 29.00
N ILE A 159 -6.05 -3.49 27.67
CA ILE A 159 -4.84 -3.54 26.85
C ILE A 159 -4.90 -2.43 25.82
N VAL A 160 -3.83 -1.66 25.73
CA VAL A 160 -3.66 -0.70 24.65
C VAL A 160 -2.89 -1.36 23.52
N VAL A 161 -3.54 -1.43 22.36
CA VAL A 161 -2.99 -1.93 21.10
C VAL A 161 -2.42 -0.76 20.31
N SER A 162 -1.15 -0.86 19.94
CA SER A 162 -0.41 0.14 19.19
C SER A 162 -0.17 -0.36 17.77
N VAL A 163 -0.83 0.26 16.79
CA VAL A 163 -0.71 -0.09 15.36
C VAL A 163 -0.06 1.05 14.60
N ALA A 164 0.96 0.74 13.79
CA ALA A 164 1.56 1.69 12.86
C ALA A 164 0.92 1.54 11.48
N LEU A 165 0.16 2.55 11.07
CA LEU A 165 -0.42 2.61 9.72
C LEU A 165 0.67 2.98 8.69
N PRO A 166 0.71 2.32 7.52
CA PRO A 166 1.43 2.85 6.37
C PRO A 166 0.75 4.15 5.92
N SER A 167 1.52 5.22 5.71
CA SER A 167 0.98 6.50 5.27
C SER A 167 0.45 6.39 3.82
N ALA A 168 -0.72 6.96 3.53
CA ALA A 168 -1.30 6.96 2.19
C ALA A 168 -0.33 7.62 1.19
N VAL A 169 0.17 8.80 1.52
CA VAL A 169 1.28 9.45 0.80
C VAL A 169 2.60 8.86 1.30
N PRO A 170 3.51 8.40 0.42
CA PRO A 170 4.78 7.82 0.85
C PRO A 170 5.60 8.81 1.69
N ARG A 171 6.34 8.31 2.69
CA ARG A 171 7.15 9.16 3.60
C ARG A 171 8.25 9.96 2.90
N ASP A 172 8.66 9.50 1.71
CA ASP A 172 9.67 10.16 0.89
C ASP A 172 9.07 11.30 0.03
N SER A 173 7.76 11.54 0.15
CA SER A 173 7.08 12.72 -0.40
C SER A 173 6.92 13.78 0.68
N LEU A 174 6.97 15.06 0.29
CA LEU A 174 6.83 16.19 1.20
C LEU A 174 5.48 16.22 1.93
N LEU A 175 4.41 15.80 1.28
CA LEU A 175 3.07 15.75 1.88
C LEU A 175 2.81 14.46 2.68
N GLY A 176 3.82 13.59 2.81
CA GLY A 176 3.73 12.38 3.63
C GLY A 176 3.96 12.69 5.12
N LYS A 177 3.01 12.32 5.97
CA LYS A 177 3.17 12.42 7.44
C LYS A 177 4.32 11.52 7.91
N LYS A 178 5.30 12.11 8.61
CA LYS A 178 6.52 11.43 9.06
C LYS A 178 6.38 10.75 10.41
N ASP A 179 5.60 11.36 11.30
CA ASP A 179 5.20 10.69 12.51
C ASP A 179 4.33 9.52 12.08
N SER A 180 4.84 8.30 12.25
CA SER A 180 3.95 7.16 12.38
C SER A 180 3.12 7.46 13.60
N THR A 181 1.95 8.07 13.41
CA THR A 181 0.91 8.12 14.43
C THR A 181 0.59 6.67 14.69
N THR A 182 1.30 6.12 15.67
CA THR A 182 1.02 4.80 16.18
C THR A 182 -0.30 5.01 16.87
N THR A 183 -1.37 4.54 16.25
CA THR A 183 -2.70 4.68 16.82
C THR A 183 -2.77 3.73 18.00
N GLN A 184 -3.01 4.31 19.17
CA GLN A 184 -3.19 3.58 20.41
C GLN A 184 -4.68 3.37 20.62
N ILE A 185 -5.09 2.10 20.67
CA ILE A 185 -6.49 1.69 20.70
C ILE A 185 -6.68 0.82 21.95
N PRO A 186 -7.48 1.26 22.93
CA PRO A 186 -7.78 0.45 24.10
C PRO A 186 -8.76 -0.67 23.74
N PHE A 187 -8.50 -1.87 24.26
CA PHE A 187 -9.39 -3.03 24.19
C PHE A 187 -9.44 -3.73 25.54
N THR A 188 -10.57 -4.37 25.85
CA THR A 188 -10.75 -5.18 27.06
C THR A 188 -10.60 -6.66 26.74
N VAL A 189 -9.73 -7.37 27.47
CA VAL A 189 -9.52 -8.80 27.27
C VAL A 189 -10.79 -9.55 27.64
N LYS A 190 -11.45 -10.13 26.66
CA LYS A 190 -12.66 -10.92 26.91
C LYS A 190 -12.33 -12.37 27.21
N GLU A 191 -11.45 -12.96 26.43
CA GLU A 191 -11.12 -14.39 26.53
C GLU A 191 -9.64 -14.65 26.21
N ILE A 192 -9.08 -15.70 26.81
CA ILE A 192 -7.72 -16.18 26.51
C ILE A 192 -7.83 -17.57 25.86
N LEU A 193 -7.50 -17.64 24.58
CA LEU A 193 -7.57 -18.87 23.79
C LEU A 193 -6.51 -19.87 24.27
N SER A 194 -6.97 -21.05 24.70
CA SER A 194 -6.10 -22.16 25.09
C SER A 194 -5.31 -22.72 23.89
N ASP A 195 -4.20 -23.39 24.15
CA ASP A 195 -3.33 -23.96 23.11
C ASP A 195 -3.98 -25.13 22.34
N GLU A 196 -5.14 -25.59 22.80
CA GLU A 196 -5.94 -26.65 22.17
C GLU A 196 -6.91 -26.11 21.11
N ILE A 197 -7.23 -24.81 21.15
CA ILE A 197 -8.08 -24.15 20.17
C ILE A 197 -7.19 -23.81 18.97
N GLY A 198 -7.52 -24.29 17.76
CA GLY A 198 -6.68 -24.05 16.58
C GLY A 198 -6.45 -22.55 16.29
N ALA A 199 -7.44 -21.68 16.54
CA ALA A 199 -7.30 -20.23 16.44
C ALA A 199 -6.12 -19.66 17.25
N SER A 200 -5.80 -20.25 18.41
CA SER A 200 -4.66 -19.85 19.25
C SER A 200 -3.32 -19.95 18.51
N ARG A 201 -3.23 -20.88 17.54
CA ARG A 201 -2.04 -21.16 16.74
C ARG A 201 -2.04 -20.44 15.40
N PHE A 202 -3.10 -19.69 15.07
CA PHE A 202 -3.25 -19.12 13.74
C PHE A 202 -2.02 -18.34 13.29
N GLY A 203 -1.55 -18.59 12.08
CA GLY A 203 -0.32 -17.97 11.61
C GLY A 203 -0.13 -18.13 10.12
N ILE A 204 0.02 -16.99 9.44
CA ILE A 204 0.27 -16.94 7.99
C ILE A 204 1.67 -17.44 7.68
N ARG A 205 2.64 -17.09 8.53
CA ARG A 205 4.04 -17.49 8.37
C ARG A 205 4.28 -18.90 8.89
N ALA A 206 5.15 -19.63 8.20
CA ALA A 206 5.63 -20.93 8.64
C ALA A 206 6.65 -20.77 9.78
N ASP A 207 6.16 -20.60 11.00
CA ASP A 207 6.97 -20.66 12.22
C ASP A 207 6.65 -21.96 12.99
N GLN A 208 7.67 -22.53 13.63
CA GLN A 208 7.54 -23.71 14.49
C GLN A 208 7.03 -23.35 15.88
N GLN A 209 7.19 -22.08 16.30
CA GLN A 209 6.64 -21.60 17.57
C GLN A 209 5.22 -21.07 17.42
N ILE A 210 4.38 -21.25 18.44
CA ILE A 210 3.05 -20.62 18.50
C ILE A 210 3.25 -19.10 18.45
N PRO A 211 2.73 -18.37 17.44
CA PRO A 211 2.96 -16.94 17.32
C PRO A 211 2.30 -16.15 18.48
N LEU A 212 2.64 -14.88 18.63
CA LEU A 212 1.88 -13.98 19.50
C LEU A 212 0.69 -13.48 18.70
N ASN A 213 -0.52 -13.85 19.09
CA ASN A 213 -1.74 -13.46 18.39
C ASN A 213 -2.68 -12.66 19.29
N ALA A 214 -3.40 -11.75 18.66
CA ALA A 214 -4.53 -11.02 19.20
C ALA A 214 -5.61 -10.90 18.13
N PHE A 215 -6.87 -11.11 18.52
CA PHE A 215 -8.03 -10.99 17.64
C PHE A 215 -8.95 -9.89 18.15
N VAL A 216 -9.36 -9.00 17.27
CA VAL A 216 -10.27 -7.89 17.54
C VAL A 216 -11.35 -7.84 16.46
N PRO A 217 -12.48 -7.16 16.70
CA PRO A 217 -13.51 -7.00 15.69
C PRO A 217 -13.00 -6.16 14.51
N LEU A 218 -13.27 -6.59 13.27
CA LEU A 218 -12.87 -5.87 12.06
C LEU A 218 -13.37 -4.42 12.09
N LEU A 219 -14.65 -4.21 12.40
CA LEU A 219 -15.26 -2.88 12.44
C LEU A 219 -14.60 -1.97 13.48
N ALA A 220 -14.35 -2.47 14.69
CA ALA A 220 -13.72 -1.68 15.75
C ALA A 220 -12.31 -1.22 15.36
N LEU A 221 -11.55 -2.10 14.69
CA LEU A 221 -10.23 -1.76 14.18
C LEU A 221 -10.31 -0.79 13.00
N GLN A 222 -11.31 -0.92 12.12
CA GLN A 222 -11.54 0.02 11.03
C GLN A 222 -11.88 1.42 11.54
N SER A 223 -12.84 1.54 12.46
CA SER A 223 -13.25 2.81 13.06
C SER A 223 -12.09 3.49 13.77
N ALA A 224 -11.30 2.73 14.54
CA ALA A 224 -10.16 3.27 15.27
C ALA A 224 -9.02 3.74 14.35
N LEU A 225 -8.93 3.23 13.12
CA LEU A 225 -7.87 3.56 12.16
C LEU A 225 -8.33 4.51 11.03
N ASP A 226 -9.54 5.07 11.09
CA ASP A 226 -10.14 5.89 10.01
C ASP A 226 -10.25 5.11 8.67
N LEU A 227 -10.55 3.81 8.77
CA LEU A 227 -10.69 2.86 7.66
C LEU A 227 -12.13 2.37 7.49
N GLU A 228 -13.08 2.88 8.29
CA GLU A 228 -14.50 2.54 8.16
C GLU A 228 -15.17 3.25 6.98
N ALA A 229 -16.34 2.76 6.57
CA ALA A 229 -17.11 3.41 5.53
C ALA A 229 -17.77 4.70 6.05
N GLU A 230 -17.34 5.86 5.55
CA GLU A 230 -18.01 7.13 5.79
C GLU A 230 -19.17 7.30 4.81
N ARG A 231 -20.37 7.57 5.33
CA ARG A 231 -21.51 7.93 4.49
C ARG A 231 -21.28 9.32 3.86
N PRO A 232 -21.74 9.54 2.62
CA PRO A 232 -21.77 10.87 2.03
C PRO A 232 -22.41 11.90 2.97
N SER A 233 -21.69 12.99 3.23
CA SER A 233 -22.13 14.11 4.06
C SER A 233 -22.00 15.43 3.29
N ARG A 234 -22.47 16.55 3.87
CA ARG A 234 -22.29 17.87 3.24
C ARG A 234 -20.81 18.23 3.07
N ASP A 235 -19.97 17.78 4.00
CA ASP A 235 -18.54 18.07 4.01
C ASP A 235 -17.73 17.03 3.19
N ASN A 236 -18.24 15.80 3.07
CA ASN A 236 -17.68 14.76 2.19
C ASN A 236 -18.78 14.16 1.29
N PRO A 237 -19.10 14.78 0.14
CA PRO A 237 -20.20 14.34 -0.73
C PRO A 237 -20.00 12.95 -1.37
N GLN A 238 -18.77 12.45 -1.38
CA GLN A 238 -18.42 11.15 -1.99
C GLN A 238 -18.45 10.01 -0.95
N GLY A 239 -18.34 10.32 0.34
CA GLY A 239 -18.11 9.33 1.39
C GLY A 239 -16.78 8.59 1.22
N SER A 240 -16.62 7.50 1.97
CA SER A 240 -15.50 6.56 1.83
C SER A 240 -16.02 5.13 1.96
N PHE A 241 -15.29 4.19 1.37
CA PHE A 241 -15.58 2.75 1.56
C PHE A 241 -14.76 2.22 2.73
N ALA A 242 -15.27 1.17 3.38
CA ALA A 242 -14.50 0.44 4.36
C ALA A 242 -13.24 -0.16 3.69
N ARG A 243 -12.13 -0.20 4.42
CA ARG A 243 -10.83 -0.61 3.90
C ARG A 243 -10.27 -1.79 4.67
N VAL A 244 -9.65 -2.70 3.93
CA VAL A 244 -8.95 -3.89 4.44
C VAL A 244 -7.65 -4.09 3.69
N ASN A 245 -6.70 -4.85 4.25
CA ASN A 245 -5.42 -5.14 3.59
C ASN A 245 -5.23 -6.62 3.24
N SER A 246 -6.16 -7.48 3.68
CA SER A 246 -6.10 -8.90 3.42
C SER A 246 -7.46 -9.49 3.04
N ILE A 247 -7.43 -10.51 2.17
CA ILE A 247 -8.56 -11.38 1.84
C ILE A 247 -8.13 -12.81 2.10
N LEU A 248 -8.94 -13.54 2.85
CA LEU A 248 -8.76 -14.97 3.13
C LEU A 248 -9.76 -15.76 2.28
N THR A 249 -9.35 -16.94 1.81
CA THR A 249 -10.26 -17.87 1.14
C THR A 249 -10.22 -19.25 1.76
N SER A 250 -11.35 -19.95 1.70
CA SER A 250 -11.47 -21.37 2.03
C SER A 250 -12.16 -22.11 0.90
N ALA A 251 -11.48 -23.11 0.35
CA ALA A 251 -12.03 -24.00 -0.65
C ALA A 251 -12.88 -25.09 0.00
N GLY A 252 -14.06 -25.33 -0.57
CA GLY A 252 -14.97 -26.40 -0.19
C GLY A 252 -14.55 -27.78 -0.69
N ASP A 253 -13.62 -27.85 -1.64
CA ASP A 253 -13.06 -29.09 -2.17
C ASP A 253 -11.52 -29.09 -2.19
N PRO A 254 -10.87 -30.26 -2.30
CA PRO A 254 -9.41 -30.34 -2.38
C PRO A 254 -8.81 -29.71 -3.65
N ALA A 255 -9.57 -29.70 -4.76
CA ALA A 255 -9.11 -29.13 -6.03
C ALA A 255 -8.84 -27.62 -5.91
N GLY A 256 -9.68 -26.94 -5.12
CA GLY A 256 -9.54 -25.53 -4.83
C GLY A 256 -8.38 -25.19 -3.90
N GLN A 257 -7.73 -26.13 -3.22
CA GLN A 257 -6.66 -25.86 -2.22
C GLN A 257 -5.25 -25.75 -2.84
N THR A 258 -5.16 -25.82 -4.16
CA THR A 258 -3.92 -25.95 -4.92
C THR A 258 -3.23 -24.60 -5.18
N THR A 259 -2.00 -24.68 -5.70
CA THR A 259 -1.25 -23.48 -6.13
C THR A 259 -1.85 -22.91 -7.41
N GLU A 260 -2.34 -23.77 -8.29
CA GLU A 260 -3.04 -23.42 -9.52
C GLU A 260 -4.35 -22.68 -9.20
N ALA A 261 -5.11 -23.13 -8.20
CA ALA A 261 -6.31 -22.42 -7.75
C ALA A 261 -6.00 -21.01 -7.23
N ALA A 262 -4.84 -20.79 -6.59
CA ALA A 262 -4.40 -19.46 -6.16
C ALA A 262 -4.16 -18.52 -7.35
N GLN A 263 -3.58 -19.06 -8.43
CA GLN A 263 -3.39 -18.30 -9.67
C GLN A 263 -4.73 -17.96 -10.31
N VAL A 264 -5.66 -18.92 -10.40
CA VAL A 264 -7.02 -18.68 -10.91
C VAL A 264 -7.76 -17.62 -10.09
N LEU A 265 -7.64 -17.66 -8.75
CA LEU A 265 -8.20 -16.63 -7.88
C LEU A 265 -7.57 -15.25 -8.13
N THR A 266 -6.27 -15.21 -8.40
CA THR A 266 -5.56 -13.97 -8.76
C THR A 266 -6.07 -13.44 -10.09
N ASP A 267 -6.17 -14.28 -11.12
CA ASP A 267 -6.66 -13.88 -12.45
C ASP A 267 -8.14 -13.42 -12.39
N THR A 268 -8.93 -14.03 -11.50
CA THR A 268 -10.33 -13.65 -11.26
C THR A 268 -10.47 -12.21 -10.75
N LEU A 269 -9.44 -11.65 -10.10
CA LEU A 269 -9.49 -10.26 -9.63
C LEU A 269 -9.69 -9.27 -10.78
N HIS A 270 -9.24 -9.56 -12.00
CA HIS A 270 -9.48 -8.70 -13.16
C HIS A 270 -10.98 -8.46 -13.45
N HIS A 271 -11.86 -9.34 -12.99
CA HIS A 271 -13.30 -9.21 -13.22
C HIS A 271 -14.04 -8.43 -12.13
N VAL A 272 -13.43 -8.25 -10.95
CA VAL A 272 -14.09 -7.68 -9.76
C VAL A 272 -13.38 -6.45 -9.20
N LEU A 273 -12.09 -6.29 -9.51
CA LEU A 273 -11.27 -5.19 -9.05
C LEU A 273 -11.72 -3.88 -9.69
N GLN A 274 -11.66 -2.79 -8.92
CA GLN A 274 -11.87 -1.43 -9.38
C GLN A 274 -10.61 -0.60 -9.16
N LEU A 275 -10.44 0.49 -9.90
CA LEU A 275 -9.29 1.39 -9.71
C LEU A 275 -9.20 1.94 -8.28
N LYS A 276 -10.36 2.07 -7.60
CA LYS A 276 -10.45 2.50 -6.20
C LYS A 276 -9.79 1.53 -5.21
N ASP A 277 -9.63 0.25 -5.58
CA ASP A 277 -8.90 -0.75 -4.79
C ASP A 277 -7.37 -0.54 -4.86
N LEU A 278 -6.92 0.21 -5.87
CA LEU A 278 -5.52 0.59 -6.08
C LEU A 278 -5.20 2.03 -5.64
N ASP A 279 -6.16 2.71 -5.01
CA ASP A 279 -6.12 4.15 -4.74
C ASP A 279 -5.95 5.01 -6.01
N LEU A 280 -6.40 4.49 -7.15
CA LEU A 280 -6.39 5.18 -8.43
C LEU A 280 -7.75 5.81 -8.72
N ARG A 281 -7.72 6.93 -9.46
CA ARG A 281 -8.90 7.59 -9.99
C ARG A 281 -8.65 8.11 -11.39
N ILE A 282 -9.73 8.15 -12.15
CA ILE A 282 -9.79 8.76 -13.47
C ILE A 282 -10.64 10.02 -13.33
N VAL A 283 -10.04 11.19 -13.58
CA VAL A 283 -10.67 12.49 -13.39
C VAL A 283 -10.82 13.16 -14.77
N PRO A 284 -12.03 13.25 -15.32
CA PRO A 284 -12.24 13.95 -16.59
C PRO A 284 -12.08 15.46 -16.40
N GLN A 285 -11.46 16.12 -17.37
CA GLN A 285 -11.28 17.58 -17.44
C GLN A 285 -11.82 18.09 -18.79
N PRO A 286 -13.16 18.24 -18.92
CA PRO A 286 -13.80 18.58 -20.19
C PRO A 286 -13.36 19.93 -20.76
N GLU A 287 -13.13 20.91 -19.88
CA GLU A 287 -12.66 22.24 -20.27
C GLU A 287 -11.33 22.15 -21.03
N TYR A 288 -10.43 21.26 -20.61
CA TYR A 288 -9.07 21.14 -21.14
C TYR A 288 -8.89 19.96 -22.11
N ASN A 289 -9.98 19.30 -22.46
CA ASN A 289 -10.02 18.12 -23.34
C ASN A 289 -9.04 16.99 -22.94
N TYR A 290 -9.00 16.60 -21.66
CA TYR A 290 -8.22 15.43 -21.24
C TYR A 290 -8.86 14.69 -20.07
N VAL A 291 -8.30 13.51 -19.76
CA VAL A 291 -8.60 12.76 -18.54
C VAL A 291 -7.31 12.54 -17.76
N ALA A 292 -7.30 12.83 -16.46
CA ALA A 292 -6.16 12.54 -15.59
C ALA A 292 -6.32 11.18 -14.91
N LEU A 293 -5.33 10.32 -15.07
CA LEU A 293 -5.10 9.21 -14.17
C LEU A 293 -4.28 9.72 -12.98
N GLU A 294 -4.82 9.60 -11.77
CA GLU A 294 -4.22 10.09 -10.54
C GLU A 294 -4.23 9.03 -9.44
N SER A 295 -3.31 9.15 -8.49
CA SER A 295 -3.33 8.35 -7.26
C SER A 295 -3.64 9.21 -6.04
N ARG A 296 -4.43 8.69 -5.10
CA ARG A 296 -4.63 9.30 -3.77
C ARG A 296 -3.32 9.41 -2.97
N ARG A 297 -2.27 8.69 -3.39
CA ARG A 297 -0.93 8.69 -2.78
C ARG A 297 -0.02 9.79 -3.33
N MET A 298 -0.52 10.66 -4.23
CA MET A 298 0.22 11.71 -4.95
C MET A 298 1.34 11.23 -5.87
N ILE A 299 1.57 9.92 -5.99
CA ILE A 299 2.63 9.36 -6.83
C ILE A 299 2.05 8.15 -7.56
N LEU A 300 2.29 8.07 -8.87
CA LEU A 300 1.99 6.90 -9.68
C LEU A 300 3.18 5.95 -9.73
N GLU A 301 2.92 4.67 -9.48
CA GLU A 301 3.93 3.61 -9.47
C GLU A 301 4.38 3.31 -10.92
N PRO A 302 5.67 3.08 -11.19
CA PRO A 302 6.17 2.90 -12.56
C PRO A 302 5.48 1.81 -13.39
N PRO A 303 5.11 0.63 -12.84
CA PRO A 303 4.37 -0.38 -13.59
C PRO A 303 3.01 0.14 -14.09
N LEU A 304 2.30 0.92 -13.28
CA LEU A 304 1.00 1.50 -13.62
C LEU A 304 1.13 2.59 -14.69
N VAL A 305 2.18 3.42 -14.60
CA VAL A 305 2.45 4.46 -15.61
C VAL A 305 2.72 3.83 -16.97
N ARG A 306 3.58 2.81 -17.03
CA ARG A 306 3.90 2.11 -18.28
C ARG A 306 2.66 1.48 -18.90
N LEU A 307 1.89 0.76 -18.08
CA LEU A 307 0.62 0.17 -18.51
C LEU A 307 -0.32 1.21 -19.11
N ALA A 308 -0.51 2.34 -18.41
CA ALA A 308 -1.41 3.38 -18.88
C ALA A 308 -0.90 4.10 -20.14
N GLU A 309 0.41 4.22 -20.32
CA GLU A 309 0.99 4.76 -21.56
C GLU A 309 0.89 3.79 -22.74
N ASP A 310 1.05 2.49 -22.50
CA ASP A 310 0.82 1.45 -23.51
C ASP A 310 -0.65 1.43 -23.94
N ASP A 311 -1.58 1.39 -22.96
CA ASP A 311 -3.02 1.45 -23.20
C ASP A 311 -3.44 2.74 -23.93
N ALA A 312 -2.87 3.89 -23.54
CA ALA A 312 -3.09 5.15 -24.23
C ALA A 312 -2.70 5.09 -25.70
N ARG A 313 -1.52 4.52 -26.01
CA ARG A 313 -1.05 4.38 -27.39
C ARG A 313 -1.93 3.46 -28.23
N GLU A 314 -2.40 2.36 -27.65
CA GLU A 314 -3.32 1.43 -28.31
C GLU A 314 -4.69 2.08 -28.61
N ASN A 315 -5.15 2.95 -27.72
CA ASN A 315 -6.41 3.68 -27.86
C ASN A 315 -6.28 5.05 -28.56
N HIS A 316 -5.13 5.32 -29.20
CA HIS A 316 -4.85 6.58 -29.92
C HIS A 316 -4.96 7.86 -29.04
N LEU A 317 -4.74 7.73 -27.74
CA LEU A 317 -4.63 8.85 -26.82
C LEU A 317 -3.20 9.38 -26.77
N THR A 318 -3.04 10.68 -26.55
CA THR A 318 -1.73 11.28 -26.32
C THR A 318 -1.46 11.39 -24.82
N PRO A 319 -0.55 10.58 -24.26
CA PRO A 319 -0.20 10.66 -22.85
C PRO A 319 0.74 11.84 -22.57
N ALA A 320 0.57 12.48 -21.43
CA ALA A 320 1.50 13.47 -20.89
C ALA A 320 1.69 13.29 -19.39
N GLN A 321 2.95 13.17 -18.99
CA GLN A 321 3.35 13.03 -17.60
C GLN A 321 3.40 14.38 -16.89
N VAL A 322 2.93 14.41 -15.63
CA VAL A 322 2.97 15.59 -14.77
C VAL A 322 3.56 15.24 -13.43
N LEU A 323 4.48 16.07 -12.95
CA LEU A 323 4.97 16.04 -11.58
C LEU A 323 4.67 17.36 -10.89
N VAL A 324 3.73 17.34 -9.95
CA VAL A 324 3.45 18.50 -9.10
C VAL A 324 4.20 18.41 -7.79
N TYR A 325 4.76 19.54 -7.36
CA TYR A 325 5.41 19.67 -6.06
C TYR A 325 5.02 20.97 -5.36
N LEU A 326 5.05 20.95 -4.04
CA LEU A 326 4.82 22.14 -3.22
C LEU A 326 6.17 22.80 -2.90
N ALA A 327 6.41 23.98 -3.47
CA ALA A 327 7.55 24.80 -3.10
C ALA A 327 7.28 25.52 -1.78
N ASN A 328 8.25 25.53 -0.89
CA ASN A 328 8.15 26.25 0.39
C ASN A 328 8.05 27.76 0.15
N ARG A 329 8.90 28.25 -0.77
CA ARG A 329 9.02 29.67 -1.09
C ARG A 329 9.51 29.83 -2.53
N ILE A 330 8.86 30.72 -3.28
CA ILE A 330 9.39 31.29 -4.52
C ILE A 330 9.63 32.76 -4.24
N GLY A 331 10.79 33.30 -4.58
CA GLY A 331 11.00 34.73 -4.35
C GLY A 331 12.01 35.39 -5.27
N ASN A 332 11.99 36.73 -5.23
CA ASN A 332 12.89 37.57 -6.00
C ASN A 332 14.22 37.69 -5.26
N PRO A 333 15.34 37.16 -5.80
CA PRO A 333 16.65 37.18 -5.15
C PRO A 333 17.13 38.59 -4.81
N LYS A 334 16.72 39.61 -5.58
CA LYS A 334 17.11 41.01 -5.35
C LYS A 334 16.48 41.57 -4.07
N VAL A 335 15.23 41.20 -3.79
CA VAL A 335 14.50 41.63 -2.59
C VAL A 335 14.84 40.73 -1.40
N ASN A 336 14.99 39.43 -1.65
CA ASN A 336 15.28 38.43 -0.63
C ASN A 336 16.67 38.59 0.01
N ALA A 337 17.63 39.17 -0.70
CA ALA A 337 18.94 39.48 -0.14
C ALA A 337 18.85 40.41 1.09
N GLU A 338 17.80 41.23 1.18
CA GLU A 338 17.57 42.16 2.29
C GLU A 338 16.77 41.54 3.45
N ASN A 339 16.07 40.42 3.22
CA ASN A 339 15.31 39.68 4.23
C ASN A 339 15.39 38.15 4.00
N PRO A 340 16.55 37.52 4.25
CA PRO A 340 16.81 36.12 3.91
C PRO A 340 15.96 35.14 4.71
N ASP A 341 15.65 35.48 5.97
CA ASP A 341 14.82 34.66 6.87
C ASP A 341 13.31 34.81 6.59
N GLY A 342 12.95 35.68 5.65
CA GLY A 342 11.56 35.95 5.26
C GLY A 342 10.73 36.50 6.41
N GLN A 343 11.29 37.32 7.30
CA GLN A 343 10.55 37.91 8.42
C GLN A 343 9.28 38.60 7.92
N LYS A 344 8.17 38.44 8.66
CA LYS A 344 6.87 38.99 8.29
C LYS A 344 6.99 40.50 8.10
N THR A 345 6.81 40.96 6.87
CA THR A 345 6.78 42.38 6.51
C THR A 345 5.35 42.88 6.39
N THR A 346 5.15 44.18 6.59
CA THR A 346 3.90 44.87 6.29
C THR A 346 3.81 45.28 4.82
N ASP A 347 4.87 45.06 4.04
CA ASP A 347 4.86 45.30 2.60
C ASP A 347 3.82 44.38 1.92
N PRO A 348 2.88 44.91 1.13
CA PRO A 348 1.97 44.10 0.34
C PRO A 348 2.69 43.17 -0.66
N HIS A 349 3.92 43.49 -1.08
CA HIS A 349 4.74 42.70 -2.02
C HIS A 349 6.09 42.36 -1.37
N PRO A 350 6.16 41.33 -0.52
CA PRO A 350 7.35 41.06 0.28
C PRO A 350 8.50 40.43 -0.53
N GLY A 351 8.36 40.32 -1.85
CA GLY A 351 9.34 39.70 -2.74
C GLY A 351 9.38 38.17 -2.64
N TYR A 352 8.38 37.53 -2.02
CA TYR A 352 8.25 36.08 -1.98
C TYR A 352 6.79 35.61 -1.95
N SER A 353 6.52 34.39 -2.40
CA SER A 353 5.25 33.68 -2.18
C SER A 353 5.53 32.33 -1.52
N MET A 354 4.77 32.02 -0.46
CA MET A 354 4.94 30.79 0.32
C MET A 354 4.03 29.68 -0.22
N TYR A 355 4.44 28.42 -0.04
CA TYR A 355 3.61 27.24 -0.31
C TYR A 355 2.97 27.23 -1.71
N SER A 356 3.81 27.48 -2.71
CA SER A 356 3.38 27.60 -4.09
C SER A 356 3.50 26.27 -4.82
N THR A 357 2.44 25.85 -5.49
CA THR A 357 2.45 24.68 -6.37
C THR A 357 3.33 24.96 -7.59
N VAL A 358 4.23 24.02 -7.90
CA VAL A 358 5.05 24.02 -9.12
C VAL A 358 4.76 22.75 -9.92
N ALA A 359 4.51 22.89 -11.22
CA ALA A 359 4.22 21.77 -12.12
C ALA A 359 5.39 21.51 -13.08
N GLY A 360 5.88 20.27 -13.11
CA GLY A 360 6.80 19.75 -14.11
C GLY A 360 6.02 19.08 -15.24
N LEU A 361 6.19 19.58 -16.47
CA LEU A 361 5.46 19.12 -17.65
C LEU A 361 6.40 18.93 -18.85
N ASN A 362 6.01 18.08 -19.80
CA ASN A 362 6.63 18.12 -21.12
C ASN A 362 6.11 19.36 -21.86
N LEU A 363 6.99 20.35 -22.03
CA LEU A 363 6.71 21.63 -22.70
C LEU A 363 7.32 21.69 -24.11
N ALA A 364 7.58 20.54 -24.73
CA ALA A 364 8.04 20.48 -26.12
C ALA A 364 7.01 21.09 -27.09
N ALA A 365 7.46 21.44 -28.30
CA ALA A 365 6.65 22.17 -29.28
C ALA A 365 5.38 21.41 -29.73
N ASP A 366 5.42 20.09 -29.69
CA ASP A 366 4.36 19.13 -30.05
C ASP A 366 3.53 18.66 -28.85
N SER A 367 3.81 19.16 -27.64
CA SER A 367 3.07 18.77 -26.44
C SER A 367 1.63 19.30 -26.47
N PRO A 368 0.62 18.46 -26.19
CA PRO A 368 -0.77 18.91 -26.07
C PRO A 368 -0.99 19.87 -24.90
N PHE A 369 -0.04 19.95 -23.96
CA PHE A 369 -0.06 20.80 -22.77
C PHE A 369 0.85 22.02 -22.88
N LYS A 370 1.36 22.32 -24.07
CA LYS A 370 2.10 23.56 -24.30
C LYS A 370 1.18 24.75 -24.00
N PRO A 371 1.53 25.64 -23.07
CA PRO A 371 0.79 26.89 -22.89
C PRO A 371 0.91 27.76 -24.15
N ASP A 372 -0.16 28.45 -24.48
CA ASP A 372 -0.29 29.33 -25.64
C ASP A 372 -0.52 30.80 -25.24
N ASP A 373 -1.09 31.04 -24.05
CA ASP A 373 -1.38 32.36 -23.52
C ASP A 373 -0.23 32.97 -22.69
N PHE A 374 0.68 33.68 -23.37
CA PHE A 374 1.79 34.40 -22.73
C PHE A 374 1.55 35.91 -22.63
N ILE A 375 2.08 36.51 -21.57
CA ILE A 375 2.32 37.95 -21.50
C ILE A 375 3.67 38.23 -22.19
N GLY A 376 3.60 38.79 -23.39
CA GLY A 376 4.78 39.04 -24.22
C GLY A 376 5.08 37.88 -25.19
N PRO A 377 6.28 37.87 -25.80
CA PRO A 377 6.64 36.81 -26.74
C PRO A 377 6.80 35.46 -26.01
N PRO A 378 6.34 34.35 -26.61
CA PRO A 378 6.55 33.04 -26.03
C PRO A 378 8.05 32.69 -25.99
N PRO A 379 8.49 31.89 -25.00
CA PRO A 379 9.87 31.44 -24.92
C PRO A 379 10.20 30.44 -26.04
N SER A 380 11.50 30.22 -26.24
CA SER A 380 11.97 29.07 -27.02
C SER A 380 11.74 27.77 -26.26
N PHE A 381 11.24 26.75 -26.95
CA PHE A 381 11.06 25.40 -26.42
C PHE A 381 12.02 24.41 -27.10
N PRO A 382 12.42 23.30 -26.43
CA PRO A 382 12.07 22.96 -25.04
C PRO A 382 12.78 23.87 -24.04
N LEU A 383 12.23 23.98 -22.83
CA LEU A 383 12.87 24.72 -21.74
C LEU A 383 14.17 24.01 -21.31
N HIS A 384 15.23 24.77 -21.06
CA HIS A 384 16.48 24.22 -20.55
C HIS A 384 16.40 23.93 -19.05
N PRO A 385 17.31 23.13 -18.49
CA PRO A 385 17.47 23.03 -17.05
C PRO A 385 17.65 24.44 -16.44
N ARG A 386 16.95 24.72 -15.34
CA ARG A 386 16.90 26.04 -14.67
C ARG A 386 16.08 27.13 -15.38
N ASP A 387 15.39 26.83 -16.48
CA ASP A 387 14.35 27.72 -16.99
C ASP A 387 13.03 27.49 -16.25
N ILE A 388 12.29 28.57 -15.99
CA ILE A 388 10.97 28.53 -15.33
C ILE A 388 9.98 29.43 -16.07
N LEU A 389 8.73 29.00 -16.12
CA LEU A 389 7.59 29.85 -16.46
C LEU A 389 6.83 30.15 -15.17
N ILE A 390 6.36 31.38 -15.01
CA ILE A 390 5.54 31.78 -13.86
C ILE A 390 4.23 32.38 -14.35
N ASN A 391 3.18 32.29 -13.55
CA ASN A 391 1.92 32.94 -13.89
C ASN A 391 1.97 34.46 -13.64
N GLU A 392 1.03 35.20 -14.22
CA GLU A 392 0.98 36.67 -14.16
C GLU A 392 0.86 37.20 -12.73
N TRP A 393 0.14 36.47 -11.86
CA TRP A 393 0.00 36.83 -10.46
C TRP A 393 1.35 36.78 -9.75
N LEU A 394 2.11 35.68 -9.91
CA LEU A 394 3.41 35.52 -9.25
C LEU A 394 4.45 36.50 -9.80
N ALA A 395 4.45 36.76 -11.11
CA ALA A 395 5.32 37.76 -11.71
C ALA A 395 5.09 39.17 -11.11
N SER A 396 3.81 39.53 -10.94
CA SER A 396 3.41 40.81 -10.34
C SER A 396 3.74 40.85 -8.84
N ASP A 397 3.47 39.76 -8.11
CA ASP A 397 3.71 39.64 -6.67
C ASP A 397 5.21 39.77 -6.31
N LEU A 398 6.06 39.17 -7.14
CA LEU A 398 7.52 39.18 -6.97
C LEU A 398 8.19 40.40 -7.61
N ASN A 399 7.46 41.18 -8.43
CA ASN A 399 8.00 42.23 -9.29
C ASN A 399 9.18 41.75 -10.14
N VAL A 400 8.98 40.67 -10.90
CA VAL A 400 9.99 39.99 -11.74
C VAL A 400 9.59 40.00 -13.20
N ALA A 401 10.53 40.30 -14.09
CA ALA A 401 10.34 40.31 -15.54
C ALA A 401 10.95 39.09 -16.25
N ILE A 402 10.59 38.89 -17.52
CA ILE A 402 11.22 37.88 -18.39
C ILE A 402 12.73 38.17 -18.50
N GLY A 403 13.55 37.13 -18.27
CA GLY A 403 15.00 37.19 -18.27
C GLY A 403 15.64 37.36 -16.89
N GLU A 404 14.84 37.65 -15.85
CA GLU A 404 15.33 37.77 -14.47
C GLU A 404 15.31 36.43 -13.73
N GLU A 405 15.94 36.39 -12.56
CA GLU A 405 16.04 35.20 -11.72
C GLU A 405 14.96 35.16 -10.62
N VAL A 406 14.56 33.95 -10.24
CA VAL A 406 13.81 33.66 -9.01
C VAL A 406 14.53 32.56 -8.22
N ASP A 407 14.46 32.66 -6.89
CA ASP A 407 14.89 31.61 -5.98
C ASP A 407 13.70 30.69 -5.68
N LEU A 408 13.88 29.39 -5.88
CA LEU A 408 12.91 28.34 -5.57
C LEU A 408 13.43 27.52 -4.39
N SER A 409 12.83 27.70 -3.21
CA SER A 409 13.10 26.90 -2.02
C SER A 409 12.07 25.80 -1.84
N TYR A 410 12.54 24.59 -1.56
CA TYR A 410 11.70 23.42 -1.36
C TYR A 410 12.38 22.43 -0.42
N TYR A 411 11.57 21.70 0.35
CA TYR A 411 12.10 20.60 1.16
C TYR A 411 12.35 19.38 0.28
N THR A 412 13.38 18.61 0.60
CA THR A 412 13.57 17.23 0.11
C THR A 412 13.51 16.27 1.27
N VAL A 413 13.19 14.99 1.01
CA VAL A 413 13.20 13.98 2.08
C VAL A 413 14.58 13.33 2.16
N GLY A 414 15.27 13.58 3.27
CA GLY A 414 16.56 12.95 3.55
C GLY A 414 16.45 11.53 4.08
N SER A 415 17.59 10.85 4.17
CA SER A 415 17.69 9.41 4.43
C SER A 415 17.16 8.95 5.80
N ARG A 416 17.13 9.84 6.80
CA ARG A 416 16.62 9.55 8.15
C ARG A 416 15.31 10.28 8.44
N GLY A 417 14.64 10.78 7.41
CA GLY A 417 13.39 11.51 7.56
C GLY A 417 13.57 13.00 7.89
N GLU A 418 14.77 13.56 7.81
CA GLU A 418 15.00 15.00 7.80
C GLU A 418 14.33 15.69 6.58
N LEU A 419 14.00 16.98 6.70
CA LEU A 419 13.50 17.82 5.61
C LEU A 419 14.52 18.94 5.31
N PRO A 420 15.67 18.65 4.69
CA PRO A 420 16.57 19.70 4.24
C PRO A 420 15.86 20.61 3.23
N GLU A 421 15.85 21.90 3.53
CA GLU A 421 15.42 22.94 2.59
C GLU A 421 16.57 23.20 1.61
N LEU A 422 16.30 23.00 0.33
CA LEU A 422 17.21 23.34 -0.75
C LEU A 422 16.66 24.56 -1.48
N THR A 423 17.55 25.44 -1.93
CA THR A 423 17.21 26.61 -2.74
C THR A 423 17.95 26.55 -4.05
N GLU A 424 17.21 26.75 -5.12
CA GLU A 424 17.72 26.68 -6.48
C GLU A 424 17.30 27.91 -7.28
N LYS A 425 18.19 28.36 -8.16
CA LYS A 425 17.97 29.54 -9.00
C LYS A 425 17.40 29.17 -10.35
N PHE A 426 16.40 29.92 -10.78
CA PHE A 426 15.75 29.74 -12.07
C PHE A 426 15.66 31.06 -12.83
N THR A 427 15.83 31.01 -14.15
CA THR A 427 15.62 32.16 -15.03
C THR A 427 14.20 32.14 -15.58
N VAL A 428 13.45 33.23 -15.39
CA VAL A 428 12.10 33.38 -15.92
C VAL A 428 12.16 33.52 -17.44
N ARG A 429 11.64 32.54 -18.17
CA ARG A 429 11.63 32.56 -19.64
C ARG A 429 10.32 33.05 -20.25
N GLY A 430 9.24 32.95 -19.50
CA GLY A 430 7.93 33.42 -19.94
C GLY A 430 6.99 33.63 -18.77
N ILE A 431 6.06 34.55 -18.95
CA ILE A 431 4.99 34.81 -18.00
C ILE A 431 3.68 34.35 -18.63
N LEU A 432 2.97 33.47 -17.95
CA LEU A 432 1.71 32.89 -18.40
C LEU A 432 0.53 33.74 -17.92
N LYS A 433 -0.41 34.00 -18.81
CA LYS A 433 -1.66 34.68 -18.44
C LYS A 433 -2.48 33.74 -17.56
N LEU A 434 -2.79 34.13 -16.33
CA LEU A 434 -3.46 33.26 -15.36
C LEU A 434 -4.92 33.03 -15.73
N ASP A 435 -5.55 34.01 -16.36
CA ASP A 435 -6.90 33.85 -16.95
C ASP A 435 -6.87 33.16 -18.33
N GLY A 436 -5.69 32.68 -18.76
CA GLY A 436 -5.51 31.90 -19.98
C GLY A 436 -5.97 30.45 -19.80
N HIS A 437 -6.17 29.75 -20.91
CA HIS A 437 -6.76 28.40 -20.91
C HIS A 437 -5.88 27.42 -20.11
N ARG A 438 -4.68 27.07 -20.57
CA ARG A 438 -3.84 26.06 -19.88
C ARG A 438 -3.30 26.48 -18.49
N PRO A 439 -2.88 27.73 -18.23
CA PRO A 439 -2.29 28.10 -16.93
C PRO A 439 -3.29 28.16 -15.77
N SER A 440 -4.59 28.25 -16.04
CA SER A 440 -5.65 28.23 -15.02
C SER A 440 -6.07 26.82 -14.60
N ASP A 441 -5.51 25.78 -15.22
CA ASP A 441 -5.90 24.39 -15.04
C ASP A 441 -5.58 23.87 -13.62
N ARG A 442 -6.63 23.83 -12.79
CA ARG A 442 -6.59 23.23 -11.45
C ARG A 442 -6.42 21.71 -11.48
N GLY A 443 -6.81 21.08 -12.59
CA GLY A 443 -6.75 19.64 -12.80
C GLY A 443 -5.33 19.11 -12.95
N LEU A 444 -4.32 19.98 -13.09
CA LEU A 444 -2.91 19.57 -13.05
C LEU A 444 -2.48 19.08 -11.66
N VAL A 445 -3.16 19.55 -10.60
CA VAL A 445 -2.82 19.25 -9.22
C VAL A 445 -3.78 18.20 -8.67
N PRO A 446 -3.28 16.99 -8.35
CA PRO A 446 -4.15 15.98 -7.78
C PRO A 446 -4.68 16.44 -6.41
N ALA A 447 -5.96 16.18 -6.15
CA ALA A 447 -6.57 16.47 -4.86
C ALA A 447 -6.00 15.58 -3.73
N VAL A 448 -5.70 16.22 -2.60
CA VAL A 448 -5.19 15.67 -1.33
C VAL A 448 -6.11 16.11 -0.20
N LYS A 449 -6.63 15.14 0.57
CA LYS A 449 -7.47 15.39 1.77
C LYS A 449 -6.65 16.16 2.82
N GLY A 450 -7.24 17.18 3.42
CA GLY A 450 -6.61 18.09 4.38
C GLY A 450 -5.77 19.22 3.76
N ILE A 451 -5.60 19.26 2.43
CA ILE A 451 -4.77 20.25 1.74
C ILE A 451 -5.57 20.95 0.64
N THR A 452 -5.95 20.23 -0.41
CA THR A 452 -6.66 20.84 -1.57
C THR A 452 -8.13 21.14 -1.31
N ASP A 453 -8.72 20.45 -0.32
CA ASP A 453 -10.09 20.63 0.16
C ASP A 453 -10.21 21.65 1.31
N ALA A 454 -9.08 22.19 1.80
CA ALA A 454 -9.07 23.19 2.85
C ALA A 454 -9.71 24.51 2.39
N LYS A 455 -10.52 25.11 3.26
CA LYS A 455 -11.17 26.40 2.99
C LYS A 455 -10.14 27.51 2.82
N ARG A 456 -9.20 27.59 3.76
CA ARG A 456 -8.10 28.56 3.77
C ARG A 456 -6.75 27.86 3.68
N LEU A 457 -5.72 28.59 3.25
CA LEU A 457 -4.35 28.06 3.18
C LEU A 457 -3.78 27.83 4.59
N SER A 458 -4.18 28.66 5.55
CA SER A 458 -3.82 28.52 6.97
C SER A 458 -4.56 27.38 7.70
N ASP A 459 -5.58 26.77 7.09
CA ASP A 459 -6.36 25.65 7.67
C ASP A 459 -5.83 24.28 7.22
N TRP A 460 -4.72 24.23 6.47
CA TRP A 460 -4.13 22.98 6.00
C TRP A 460 -3.74 22.06 7.16
N ASP A 461 -4.03 20.77 7.02
CA ASP A 461 -3.54 19.71 7.91
C ASP A 461 -2.02 19.55 7.71
N GLN A 462 -1.25 20.30 8.50
CA GLN A 462 0.19 20.46 8.37
C GLN A 462 0.93 19.10 8.36
N PRO A 463 1.47 18.65 7.23
CA PRO A 463 2.20 17.38 7.17
C PRO A 463 3.64 17.53 7.71
N PHE A 464 4.10 18.77 7.89
CA PHE A 464 5.39 19.19 8.44
C PHE A 464 5.23 20.57 9.08
N GLU A 465 6.24 21.06 9.82
CA GLU A 465 6.20 22.38 10.43
C GLU A 465 6.15 23.49 9.35
N MET A 466 4.96 24.05 9.14
CA MET A 466 4.75 25.13 8.18
C MET A 466 4.91 26.49 8.87
N ARG A 467 5.63 27.40 8.22
CA ARG A 467 5.82 28.82 8.56
C ARG A 467 4.56 29.64 8.21
N PHE A 468 3.44 29.31 8.83
CA PHE A 468 2.16 29.99 8.60
C PHE A 468 2.17 31.48 8.96
N ASN A 469 3.07 31.89 9.85
CA ASN A 469 3.31 33.30 10.18
C ASN A 469 3.77 34.13 8.97
N LEU A 470 4.30 33.50 7.91
CA LEU A 470 4.76 34.16 6.69
C LEU A 470 3.71 34.24 5.59
N ILE A 471 2.58 33.54 5.75
CA ILE A 471 1.42 33.64 4.87
C ILE A 471 0.72 34.97 5.14
N THR A 472 0.27 35.63 4.08
CA THR A 472 -0.48 36.89 4.20
C THR A 472 -1.82 36.82 3.48
N GLN A 473 -2.60 37.90 3.54
CA GLN A 473 -3.89 38.00 2.87
C GLN A 473 -3.80 37.77 1.36
N ARG A 474 -2.72 38.22 0.68
CA ARG A 474 -2.58 38.03 -0.78
C ARG A 474 -2.51 36.55 -1.18
N ASP A 475 -1.91 35.72 -0.33
CA ASP A 475 -1.78 34.28 -0.55
C ASP A 475 -3.14 33.59 -0.32
N GLU A 476 -3.92 34.05 0.67
CA GLU A 476 -5.29 33.61 0.92
C GLU A 476 -6.23 34.03 -0.22
N ASP A 477 -6.11 35.26 -0.73
CA ASP A 477 -6.91 35.75 -1.86
C ASP A 477 -6.64 34.92 -3.13
N TYR A 478 -5.37 34.55 -3.36
CA TYR A 478 -5.02 33.61 -4.43
C TYR A 478 -5.66 32.24 -4.19
N TRP A 479 -5.58 31.71 -2.97
CA TRP A 479 -6.16 30.41 -2.62
C TRP A 479 -7.67 30.38 -2.79
N ASP A 480 -8.37 31.45 -2.41
CA ASP A 480 -9.82 31.55 -2.55
C ASP A 480 -10.24 31.58 -4.02
N LYS A 481 -9.52 32.33 -4.85
CA LYS A 481 -9.86 32.46 -6.27
C LYS A 481 -9.38 31.29 -7.12
N TYR A 482 -8.13 30.85 -6.95
CA TYR A 482 -7.44 29.90 -7.84
C TYR A 482 -7.10 28.55 -7.19
N LYS A 483 -7.25 28.42 -5.87
CA LYS A 483 -6.93 27.18 -5.12
C LYS A 483 -5.50 26.73 -5.40
N ALA A 484 -5.29 25.44 -5.63
CA ALA A 484 -3.97 24.86 -5.78
C ALA A 484 -3.32 25.07 -7.16
N THR A 485 -3.94 25.83 -8.09
CA THR A 485 -3.42 26.09 -9.44
C THR A 485 -1.91 26.40 -9.41
N PRO A 486 -1.09 25.76 -10.28
CA PRO A 486 0.35 26.00 -10.29
C PRO A 486 0.69 27.47 -10.50
N LYS A 487 1.60 27.99 -9.66
CA LYS A 487 2.14 29.35 -9.83
C LYS A 487 3.37 29.39 -10.73
N ALA A 488 4.06 28.25 -10.85
CA ALA A 488 5.23 28.11 -11.69
C ALA A 488 5.28 26.75 -12.39
N PHE A 489 5.99 26.71 -13.52
CA PHE A 489 6.12 25.55 -14.38
C PHE A 489 7.57 25.38 -14.81
N VAL A 490 8.05 24.14 -14.76
CA VAL A 490 9.41 23.75 -15.19
C VAL A 490 9.32 22.57 -16.15
N SER A 491 10.41 22.22 -16.83
CA SER A 491 10.44 20.98 -17.62
C SER A 491 10.27 19.76 -16.71
N LEU A 492 9.61 18.73 -17.22
CA LEU A 492 9.42 17.47 -16.49
C LEU A 492 10.75 16.89 -16.02
N ASP A 493 11.79 16.92 -16.86
CA ASP A 493 13.13 16.45 -16.50
C ASP A 493 13.70 17.22 -15.29
N THR A 494 13.55 18.56 -15.28
CA THR A 494 13.98 19.37 -14.14
C THR A 494 13.21 18.99 -12.87
N ALA A 495 11.88 18.85 -12.96
CA ALA A 495 11.07 18.45 -11.82
C ALA A 495 11.48 17.07 -11.26
N GLN A 496 11.69 16.09 -12.15
CA GLN A 496 12.11 14.73 -11.77
C GLN A 496 13.52 14.69 -11.17
N ASP A 497 14.40 15.59 -11.59
CA ASP A 497 15.74 15.73 -11.04
C ASP A 497 15.74 16.38 -9.65
N LEU A 498 14.89 17.39 -9.43
CA LEU A 498 14.79 18.08 -8.14
C LEU A 498 14.03 17.26 -7.07
N TRP A 499 12.97 16.55 -7.47
CA TRP A 499 12.03 15.88 -6.54
C TRP A 499 11.99 14.37 -6.74
N LYS A 500 13.17 13.74 -6.62
CA LYS A 500 13.33 12.29 -6.76
C LYS A 500 12.56 11.54 -5.69
N SER A 501 11.79 10.54 -6.11
CA SER A 501 11.11 9.59 -5.22
C SER A 501 11.38 8.15 -5.66
N ARG A 502 11.57 7.26 -4.68
CA ARG A 502 11.72 5.82 -4.94
C ARG A 502 10.41 5.14 -5.35
N TYR A 503 9.28 5.80 -5.13
CA TYR A 503 7.94 5.25 -5.33
C TYR A 503 7.36 5.57 -6.71
N GLY A 504 7.94 6.56 -7.42
CA GLY A 504 7.49 6.99 -8.73
C GLY A 504 8.06 8.35 -9.10
N LYS A 505 7.82 8.78 -10.34
CA LYS A 505 8.38 10.01 -10.92
C LYS A 505 7.35 11.08 -11.28
N ILE A 506 6.07 10.74 -11.16
CA ILE A 506 4.96 11.59 -11.61
C ILE A 506 3.81 11.51 -10.62
N THR A 507 3.03 12.58 -10.54
CA THR A 507 1.83 12.68 -9.69
C THR A 507 0.57 12.31 -10.46
N SER A 508 0.57 12.55 -11.77
CA SER A 508 -0.57 12.27 -12.65
C SER A 508 -0.09 11.99 -14.09
N LEU A 509 -0.92 11.24 -14.82
CA LEU A 509 -0.78 11.01 -16.25
C LEU A 509 -2.03 11.55 -16.95
N LEU A 510 -1.85 12.56 -17.79
CA LEU A 510 -2.93 13.16 -18.56
C LEU A 510 -3.07 12.42 -19.88
N LEU A 511 -4.30 12.07 -20.25
CA LEU A 511 -4.63 11.32 -21.45
C LEU A 511 -5.55 12.19 -22.31
N THR A 512 -5.02 12.67 -23.44
CA THR A 512 -5.74 13.56 -24.35
C THR A 512 -6.29 12.75 -25.52
N PRO A 513 -7.61 12.70 -25.75
CA PRO A 513 -8.17 12.06 -26.93
C PRO A 513 -7.94 12.89 -28.20
N PRO A 514 -8.08 12.28 -29.39
CA PRO A 514 -8.22 13.00 -30.64
C PRO A 514 -9.35 14.04 -30.58
N ALA A 515 -9.21 15.15 -31.30
CA ALA A 515 -10.11 16.32 -31.20
C ALA A 515 -11.59 16.04 -31.54
N ASP A 516 -11.89 14.92 -32.21
CA ASP A 516 -13.21 14.48 -32.65
C ASP A 516 -13.87 13.47 -31.69
N GLN A 517 -13.19 13.03 -30.63
CA GLN A 517 -13.73 12.06 -29.68
C GLN A 517 -14.26 12.74 -28.40
N PRO A 518 -15.53 12.49 -28.02
CA PRO A 518 -16.09 13.02 -26.78
C PRO A 518 -15.50 12.32 -25.56
N LEU A 519 -15.22 13.10 -24.51
CA LEU A 519 -14.66 12.61 -23.24
C LEU A 519 -15.63 11.72 -22.44
N ASP A 520 -16.94 11.80 -22.68
CA ASP A 520 -17.96 11.22 -21.79
C ASP A 520 -17.80 9.70 -21.56
N LYS A 521 -17.35 8.96 -22.58
CA LYS A 521 -17.17 7.49 -22.51
C LYS A 521 -15.74 7.08 -22.20
N LEU A 522 -14.79 8.01 -22.30
CA LEU A 522 -13.37 7.72 -22.19
C LEU A 522 -13.00 7.20 -20.79
N PRO A 523 -13.48 7.77 -19.66
CA PRO A 523 -13.17 7.26 -18.34
C PRO A 523 -13.53 5.80 -18.12
N SER A 524 -14.76 5.40 -18.49
CA SER A 524 -15.22 4.01 -18.29
C SER A 524 -14.49 3.01 -19.20
N SER A 525 -14.15 3.43 -20.42
CA SER A 525 -13.37 2.61 -21.36
C SER A 525 -11.94 2.40 -20.86
N LEU A 526 -11.29 3.48 -20.41
CA LEU A 526 -9.95 3.44 -19.83
C LEU A 526 -9.93 2.58 -18.56
N GLU A 527 -10.89 2.76 -17.65
CA GLU A 527 -10.98 1.95 -16.44
C GLU A 527 -11.06 0.46 -16.78
N SER A 528 -11.93 0.09 -17.71
CA SER A 528 -12.09 -1.30 -18.14
C SER A 528 -10.82 -1.87 -18.78
N SER A 529 -10.17 -1.10 -19.66
CA SER A 529 -8.95 -1.54 -20.36
C SER A 529 -7.76 -1.67 -19.42
N LEU A 530 -7.56 -0.69 -18.55
CA LEU A 530 -6.50 -0.72 -17.54
C LEU A 530 -6.68 -1.92 -16.62
N ILE A 531 -7.89 -2.12 -16.06
CA ILE A 531 -8.17 -3.25 -15.16
C ILE A 531 -7.89 -4.59 -15.85
N GLY A 532 -8.27 -4.75 -17.12
CA GLY A 532 -8.04 -5.98 -17.88
C GLY A 532 -6.57 -6.35 -18.07
N HIS A 533 -5.65 -5.38 -17.99
CA HIS A 533 -4.22 -5.57 -18.25
C HIS A 533 -3.33 -5.28 -17.03
N LEU A 534 -3.92 -5.12 -15.83
CA LEU A 534 -3.17 -4.83 -14.61
C LEU A 534 -2.12 -5.91 -14.29
N PRO A 535 -0.86 -5.55 -14.00
CA PRO A 535 0.13 -6.50 -13.53
C PRO A 535 -0.09 -6.82 -12.04
N LEU A 536 -1.12 -7.60 -11.72
CA LEU A 536 -1.59 -7.85 -10.35
C LEU A 536 -0.47 -8.33 -9.41
N ALA A 537 0.40 -9.24 -9.87
CA ALA A 537 1.54 -9.75 -9.11
C ALA A 537 2.57 -8.64 -8.77
N ASP A 538 2.91 -7.77 -9.74
CA ASP A 538 3.85 -6.66 -9.52
C ASP A 538 3.28 -5.62 -8.56
N LEU A 539 1.96 -5.50 -8.48
CA LEU A 539 1.24 -4.62 -7.54
C LEU A 539 1.05 -5.24 -6.15
N GLY A 540 1.50 -6.49 -5.96
CA GLY A 540 1.35 -7.25 -4.72
C GLY A 540 -0.08 -7.75 -4.48
N LEU A 541 -0.92 -7.81 -5.51
CA LEU A 541 -2.28 -8.34 -5.46
C LEU A 541 -2.29 -9.78 -6.00
N GLN A 542 -1.70 -10.69 -5.24
CA GLN A 542 -1.65 -12.10 -5.59
C GLN A 542 -2.11 -12.95 -4.41
N PHE A 543 -2.94 -13.96 -4.69
CA PHE A 543 -3.27 -14.98 -3.71
C PHE A 543 -2.10 -15.93 -3.51
N GLN A 544 -1.64 -16.04 -2.28
CA GLN A 544 -0.62 -17.00 -1.85
C GLN A 544 -1.30 -18.29 -1.37
N PRO A 545 -0.90 -19.46 -1.91
CA PRO A 545 -1.46 -20.75 -1.50
C PRO A 545 -0.88 -21.24 -0.16
N LEU A 546 -1.30 -20.62 0.94
CA LEU A 546 -0.79 -20.88 2.29
C LEU A 546 -0.84 -22.36 2.67
N LYS A 547 -1.97 -23.04 2.41
CA LYS A 547 -2.14 -24.44 2.82
C LYS A 547 -1.25 -25.36 2.00
N ALA A 548 -1.21 -25.21 0.68
CA ALA A 548 -0.33 -26.01 -0.18
C ALA A 548 1.16 -25.74 0.10
N GLN A 549 1.56 -24.48 0.33
CA GLN A 549 2.93 -24.13 0.71
C GLN A 549 3.29 -24.71 2.08
N GLY A 550 2.38 -24.66 3.05
CA GLY A 550 2.59 -25.26 4.36
C GLY A 550 2.77 -26.78 4.29
N LEU A 551 1.93 -27.47 3.53
CA LEU A 551 1.97 -28.94 3.36
C LEU A 551 3.19 -29.43 2.55
N SER A 552 3.66 -28.64 1.59
CA SER A 552 4.90 -28.95 0.87
C SER A 552 6.13 -28.70 1.74
N ALA A 553 6.16 -27.63 2.53
CA ALA A 553 7.25 -27.35 3.46
C ALA A 553 7.39 -28.42 4.55
N SER A 554 6.29 -29.03 5.00
CA SER A 554 6.30 -30.14 5.96
C SER A 554 6.73 -31.49 5.37
N ALA A 555 6.77 -31.64 4.04
CA ALA A 555 7.25 -32.86 3.39
C ALA A 555 8.79 -33.00 3.40
N GLY A 556 9.53 -31.92 3.68
CA GLY A 556 11.00 -31.90 3.69
C GLY A 556 11.62 -31.90 2.28
N THR A 557 12.93 -31.66 2.20
CA THR A 557 13.68 -31.55 0.93
C THR A 557 14.24 -32.89 0.42
N THR A 558 14.21 -33.95 1.24
CA THR A 558 14.74 -35.27 0.90
C THR A 558 13.65 -36.32 1.00
N ASP A 559 13.30 -36.91 -0.13
CA ASP A 559 12.42 -38.07 -0.23
C ASP A 559 13.20 -39.35 0.13
N PHE A 560 12.95 -39.89 1.32
CA PHE A 560 13.54 -41.15 1.75
C PHE A 560 12.79 -42.38 1.21
N SER A 561 11.65 -42.21 0.53
CA SER A 561 10.86 -43.32 -0.02
C SER A 561 11.43 -43.95 -1.30
N GLY A 562 12.51 -43.38 -1.85
CA GLY A 562 13.24 -43.90 -3.00
C GLY A 562 14.43 -44.83 -2.69
N LEU A 563 14.67 -45.17 -1.41
CA LEU A 563 15.67 -46.17 -0.97
C LEU A 563 14.98 -47.47 -0.57
#